data_AF-A0A3D0DJZ9-F1
#
_entry.id   AF-A0A3D0DJZ9-F1
#
_cell.length_a   1.000
_cell.length_b   1.000
_cell.length_c   1.000
_cell.angle_alpha   90.00
_cell.angle_beta   90.00
_cell.angle_gamma   90.00
#
_symmetry.space_group_name_H-M   'P 1'
#
loop_
_entity.id
_entity.type
_entity.pdbx_description
1 polymer ?
#
loop_
_entity_poly.entity_id
_entity_poly.type
_entity_poly.pdbx_seq_one_letter_code
_entity_poly.pdbx_strand_id
1 'polypeptide(L)'
;MNIRKLIKVNLISIAILALVMLFKMFTGMLFDAHDKANTGLSTLSIVLSVIFLFLWAAFTIYSNVTVVKEDKYEKKRNITEVRNRLMKAGKKNIFSKERTVMLNMLDSLASREKYFSSMDKDSKLPELFELTENQMIRNATNVAEYMETFDYISGKDSGYVRRICDESQHLLDKFNKLVELTVTYDDTSRDYDTREIDDMIEALELMRNSGKGALGS
;
A
#
# COMPACT_ATOMS: atom_id res chain seq x y z
N MET A 1 1.79 5.38 3.32
CA MET A 1 0.55 6.13 3.71
C MET A 1 0.81 7.03 4.92
N ASN A 2 0.58 8.35 4.81
CA ASN A 2 0.87 9.30 5.90
C ASN A 2 -0.22 9.27 6.98
N ILE A 3 -0.09 8.34 7.94
CA ILE A 3 -1.05 8.07 9.03
C ILE A 3 -1.48 9.35 9.76
N ARG A 4 -0.59 10.36 9.89
CA ARG A 4 -0.92 11.65 10.50
C ARG A 4 -1.93 12.49 9.70
N LYS A 5 -1.90 12.44 8.36
CA LYS A 5 -2.89 13.12 7.51
C LYS A 5 -4.25 12.45 7.66
N LEU A 6 -4.27 11.12 7.64
CA LEU A 6 -5.51 10.32 7.82
C LEU A 6 -6.14 10.54 9.20
N ILE A 7 -5.33 10.59 10.27
CA ILE A 7 -5.78 10.89 11.63
C ILE A 7 -6.40 12.29 11.71
N LYS A 8 -5.81 13.30 11.07
CA LYS A 8 -6.38 14.67 11.05
C LYS A 8 -7.72 14.72 10.32
N VAL A 9 -7.82 14.05 9.18
CA VAL A 9 -9.09 13.95 8.42
C VAL A 9 -10.16 13.24 9.26
N ASN A 10 -9.83 12.12 9.90
CA ASN A 10 -10.76 11.40 10.77
C ASN A 10 -11.19 12.24 11.99
N LEU A 11 -10.29 13.01 12.60
CA LEU A 11 -10.63 13.93 13.70
C LEU A 11 -11.63 15.00 13.25
N ILE A 12 -11.44 15.58 12.07
CA ILE A 12 -12.37 16.56 11.49
C ILE A 12 -13.72 15.91 11.19
N SER A 13 -13.72 14.70 10.61
CA SER A 13 -14.95 13.95 10.35
C SER A 13 -15.71 13.61 11.64
N ILE A 14 -15.03 13.26 12.73
CA ILE A 14 -15.65 13.02 14.04
C ILE A 14 -16.25 14.31 14.61
N ALA A 15 -15.55 15.44 14.49
CA ALA A 15 -16.06 16.74 14.94
C ALA A 15 -17.33 17.15 14.19
N ILE A 16 -17.38 16.94 12.86
CA ILE A 16 -18.59 17.21 12.06
C ILE A 16 -19.75 16.30 12.48
N LEU A 17 -19.48 15.01 12.72
CA LEU A 17 -20.50 14.05 13.21
C LEU A 17 -21.08 14.46 14.57
N ALA A 18 -20.22 14.88 15.50
CA ALA A 18 -20.64 15.37 16.81
C ALA A 18 -21.52 16.62 16.69
N LEU A 19 -21.21 17.52 15.75
CA LEU A 19 -21.99 18.73 15.48
C LEU A 19 -23.37 18.40 14.89
N VAL A 20 -23.45 17.41 14.00
CA VAL A 20 -24.73 16.89 13.47
C VAL A 20 -25.56 16.23 14.57
N MET A 21 -24.95 15.46 15.48
CA MET A 21 -25.65 14.87 16.63
C MET A 21 -26.17 15.93 17.59
N LEU A 22 -25.36 16.94 17.92
CA LEU A 22 -25.76 18.06 18.77
C LEU A 22 -26.91 18.86 18.14
N PHE A 23 -26.85 19.11 16.82
CA PHE A 23 -27.95 19.75 16.09
C PHE A 23 -29.25 18.93 16.21
N LYS A 24 -29.18 17.61 15.99
CA LYS A 24 -30.35 16.72 16.12
C LYS A 24 -30.90 16.67 17.55
N MET A 25 -30.02 16.67 18.55
CA MET A 25 -30.41 16.67 19.96
C MET A 25 -31.11 17.99 20.33
N PHE A 26 -30.57 19.12 19.86
CA PHE A 26 -31.14 20.44 20.07
C PHE A 26 -32.50 20.59 19.39
N THR A 27 -32.63 20.20 18.11
CA THR A 27 -33.92 20.24 17.43
C THR A 27 -34.92 19.25 18.03
N GLY A 28 -34.48 18.07 18.45
CA GLY A 28 -35.33 17.11 19.17
C GLY A 28 -35.92 17.70 20.45
N MET A 29 -35.09 18.30 21.30
CA MET A 29 -35.53 18.94 22.55
C MET A 29 -36.44 20.15 22.33
N LEU A 30 -36.19 20.95 21.29
CA LEU A 30 -36.96 22.17 21.00
C LEU A 30 -38.33 21.86 20.38
N PHE A 31 -38.45 20.74 19.66
CA PHE A 31 -39.67 20.37 18.93
C PHE A 31 -40.50 19.25 19.57
N ASP A 32 -39.97 18.47 20.52
CA ASP A 32 -40.78 17.53 21.35
C ASP A 32 -41.65 18.24 22.40
N ALA A 33 -41.32 19.49 22.75
CA ALA A 33 -42.03 20.26 23.78
C ALA A 33 -43.42 20.78 23.34
N HIS A 34 -43.78 20.65 22.05
CA HIS A 34 -45.07 21.13 21.54
C HIS A 34 -45.79 20.02 20.73
N ASP A 35 -46.96 19.65 21.26
CA ASP A 35 -48.05 18.80 20.78
C ASP A 35 -48.07 18.28 19.33
N LYS A 36 -48.79 17.16 19.14
CA LYS A 36 -48.93 16.31 17.92
C LYS A 36 -49.30 17.01 16.58
N ALA A 37 -49.39 18.34 16.52
CA ALA A 37 -49.64 19.14 15.32
C ALA A 37 -48.37 19.53 14.52
N ASN A 38 -47.16 19.33 15.07
CA ASN A 38 -45.88 19.73 14.45
C ASN A 38 -45.20 18.65 13.58
N THR A 39 -45.98 17.74 12.99
CA THR A 39 -45.46 16.66 12.13
C THR A 39 -44.63 17.16 10.93
N GLY A 40 -44.92 18.35 10.40
CA GLY A 40 -44.14 18.95 9.31
C GLY A 40 -42.73 19.42 9.72
N LEU A 41 -42.56 19.86 10.96
CA LEU A 41 -41.28 20.41 11.44
C LEU A 41 -40.35 19.29 11.95
N SER A 42 -40.91 18.24 12.56
CA SER A 42 -40.16 17.03 12.91
C SER A 42 -39.70 16.26 11.67
N THR A 43 -40.56 16.13 10.65
CA THR A 43 -40.16 15.53 9.36
C THR A 43 -39.08 16.35 8.66
N LEU A 44 -39.15 17.68 8.68
CA LEU A 44 -38.12 18.55 8.11
C LEU A 44 -36.77 18.39 8.84
N SER A 45 -36.76 18.27 10.17
CA SER A 45 -35.56 17.97 10.97
C SER A 45 -34.94 16.61 10.63
N ILE A 46 -35.77 15.58 10.45
CA ILE A 46 -35.31 14.24 10.03
C ILE A 46 -34.71 14.29 8.63
N VAL A 47 -35.38 14.94 7.67
CA VAL A 47 -34.89 15.09 6.29
C VAL A 47 -33.57 15.85 6.26
N LEU A 48 -33.44 16.96 7.00
CA LEU A 48 -32.17 17.68 7.12
C LEU A 48 -31.06 16.81 7.69
N SER A 49 -31.36 16.04 8.74
CA SER A 49 -30.39 15.15 9.39
C SER A 49 -29.88 14.07 8.42
N VAL A 50 -30.78 13.51 7.60
CA VAL A 50 -30.43 12.54 6.55
C VAL A 50 -29.54 13.19 5.49
N ILE A 51 -29.87 14.40 5.03
CA ILE A 51 -29.05 15.15 4.06
C ILE A 51 -27.65 15.43 4.62
N PHE A 52 -27.54 15.86 5.89
CA PHE A 52 -26.25 16.10 6.53
C PHE A 52 -25.42 14.82 6.69
N LEU A 53 -26.05 13.69 6.99
CA LEU A 53 -25.36 12.39 7.03
C LEU A 53 -24.83 11.98 5.65
N PHE A 54 -25.62 12.18 4.59
CA PHE A 54 -25.17 11.93 3.22
C PHE A 54 -24.00 12.84 2.81
N LEU A 55 -24.09 14.14 3.10
CA LEU A 55 -23.02 15.11 2.84
C LEU A 55 -21.75 14.75 3.61
N TRP A 56 -21.88 14.34 4.88
CA TRP A 56 -20.75 13.90 5.69
C TRP A 56 -20.10 12.62 5.15
N ALA A 57 -20.91 11.63 4.74
CA ALA A 57 -20.41 10.39 4.16
C ALA A 57 -19.68 10.65 2.83
N ALA A 58 -20.26 11.47 1.95
CA ALA A 58 -19.63 11.89 0.69
C ALA A 58 -18.32 12.64 0.92
N PHE A 59 -18.29 13.58 1.87
CA PHE A 59 -17.08 14.33 2.24
C PHE A 59 -15.98 13.41 2.78
N THR A 60 -16.32 12.47 3.65
CA THR A 60 -15.35 11.53 4.24
C THR A 60 -14.75 10.61 3.18
N ILE A 61 -15.58 10.09 2.26
CA ILE A 61 -15.10 9.29 1.12
C ILE A 61 -14.18 10.13 0.22
N TYR A 62 -14.61 11.34 -0.14
CA TYR A 62 -13.84 12.24 -0.98
C TYR A 62 -12.48 12.61 -0.35
N SER A 63 -12.46 12.94 0.94
CA SER A 63 -11.25 13.32 1.66
C SER A 63 -10.27 12.15 1.77
N ASN A 64 -10.75 10.93 2.06
CA ASN A 64 -9.89 9.75 2.10
C ASN A 64 -9.31 9.42 0.72
N VAL A 65 -10.13 9.51 -0.34
CA VAL A 65 -9.67 9.25 -1.72
C VAL A 65 -8.65 10.30 -2.18
N THR A 66 -8.83 11.57 -1.83
CA THR A 66 -7.89 12.64 -2.20
C THR A 66 -6.54 12.48 -1.49
N VAL A 67 -6.52 12.17 -0.19
CA VAL A 67 -5.27 11.91 0.55
C VAL A 67 -4.51 10.72 -0.04
N VAL A 68 -5.21 9.63 -0.38
CA VAL A 68 -4.57 8.45 -1.00
C VAL A 68 -4.01 8.78 -2.39
N LYS A 69 -4.75 9.56 -3.19
CA LYS A 69 -4.27 10.03 -4.50
C LYS A 69 -3.06 10.93 -4.35
N GLU A 70 -3.09 11.91 -3.46
CA GLU A 70 -1.97 12.83 -3.20
C GLU A 70 -0.70 12.08 -2.79
N ASP A 71 -0.79 11.13 -1.85
CA ASP A 71 0.37 10.33 -1.43
C ASP A 71 0.96 9.55 -2.63
N LYS A 72 0.11 9.03 -3.54
CA LYS A 72 0.57 8.34 -4.76
C LYS A 72 1.23 9.29 -5.76
N TYR A 73 0.68 10.49 -5.96
CA TYR A 73 1.27 11.52 -6.82
C TYR A 73 2.59 12.06 -6.26
N GLU A 74 2.67 12.28 -4.95
CA GLU A 74 3.88 12.74 -4.25
C GLU A 74 5.01 11.70 -4.38
N LYS A 75 4.68 10.41 -4.23
CA LYS A 75 5.63 9.31 -4.43
C LYS A 75 6.18 9.24 -5.86
N LYS A 76 5.31 9.32 -6.88
CA LYS A 76 5.73 9.35 -8.29
C LYS A 76 6.56 10.57 -8.64
N ARG A 77 6.22 11.73 -8.07
CA ARG A 77 7.01 12.96 -8.22
C ARG A 77 8.40 12.77 -7.62
N ASN A 78 8.50 12.18 -6.43
CA ASN A 78 9.79 11.97 -5.74
C ASN A 78 10.72 11.05 -6.54
N ILE A 79 10.23 9.94 -7.10
CA ILE A 79 11.05 9.05 -7.96
C ILE A 79 11.57 9.79 -9.18
N THR A 80 10.69 10.55 -9.86
CA THR A 80 11.06 11.30 -11.08
C THR A 80 12.09 12.39 -10.76
N GLU A 81 11.92 13.07 -9.62
CA GLU A 81 12.82 14.11 -9.15
C GLU A 81 14.21 13.55 -8.82
N VAL A 82 14.27 12.49 -8.00
CA VAL A 82 15.54 11.83 -7.62
C VAL A 82 16.25 11.25 -8.85
N ARG A 83 15.51 10.64 -9.78
CA ARG A 83 16.04 10.18 -11.06
C ARG A 83 16.67 11.32 -11.87
N ASN A 84 15.98 12.46 -11.98
CA ASN A 84 16.50 13.64 -12.68
C ASN A 84 17.72 14.24 -11.98
N ARG A 85 17.76 14.25 -10.64
CA ARG A 85 18.93 14.66 -9.86
C ARG A 85 20.12 13.75 -10.14
N LEU A 86 19.95 12.43 -10.09
CA LEU A 86 21.00 11.46 -10.43
C LEU A 86 21.57 11.66 -11.84
N MET A 87 20.70 11.91 -12.83
CA MET A 87 21.14 12.19 -14.20
C MET A 87 22.02 13.46 -14.29
N LYS A 88 21.74 14.48 -13.49
CA LYS A 88 22.48 15.75 -13.47
C LYS A 88 23.77 15.67 -12.64
N ALA A 89 23.71 15.07 -11.45
CA ALA A 89 24.78 15.04 -10.46
C ALA A 89 26.04 14.28 -10.93
N GLY A 90 25.86 13.20 -11.70
CA GLY A 90 26.96 12.32 -12.13
C GLY A 90 27.48 12.54 -13.55
N LYS A 91 27.38 13.76 -14.12
CA LYS A 91 27.79 14.02 -15.52
C LYS A 91 29.30 13.82 -15.80
N LYS A 92 30.15 13.77 -14.77
CA LYS A 92 31.59 13.51 -14.91
C LYS A 92 31.88 12.00 -14.89
N ASN A 93 32.88 11.55 -15.68
CA ASN A 93 33.16 10.12 -15.93
C ASN A 93 33.35 9.25 -14.67
N ILE A 94 33.74 9.84 -13.54
CA ILE A 94 34.07 9.16 -12.27
C ILE A 94 32.91 8.31 -11.72
N PHE A 95 31.67 8.77 -11.86
CA PHE A 95 30.49 8.09 -11.29
C PHE A 95 29.54 7.52 -12.34
N SER A 96 29.97 7.48 -13.61
CA SER A 96 29.12 7.11 -14.74
C SER A 96 28.53 5.70 -14.60
N LYS A 97 29.33 4.74 -14.13
CA LYS A 97 28.93 3.34 -13.92
C LYS A 97 27.92 3.23 -12.79
N GLU A 98 28.27 3.71 -11.60
CA GLU A 98 27.45 3.65 -10.39
C GLU A 98 26.11 4.38 -10.57
N ARG A 99 26.12 5.53 -11.25
CA ARG A 99 24.90 6.25 -11.64
C ARG A 99 24.00 5.38 -12.51
N THR A 100 24.57 4.73 -13.53
CA THR A 100 23.80 3.90 -14.46
C THR A 100 23.17 2.70 -13.75
N VAL A 101 23.93 2.07 -12.84
CA VAL A 101 23.44 0.97 -12.00
C VAL A 101 22.25 1.44 -11.13
N MET A 102 22.37 2.59 -10.45
CA MET A 102 21.30 3.13 -9.61
C MET A 102 20.05 3.51 -10.44
N LEU A 103 20.23 4.12 -11.61
CA LEU A 103 19.12 4.44 -12.52
C LEU A 103 18.40 3.18 -13.00
N ASN A 104 19.14 2.14 -13.37
CA ASN A 104 18.56 0.87 -13.80
C ASN A 104 17.76 0.19 -12.67
N MET A 105 18.25 0.24 -11.43
CA MET A 105 17.52 -0.29 -10.27
C MET A 105 16.21 0.49 -10.02
N LEU A 106 16.24 1.82 -10.10
CA LEU A 106 15.04 2.65 -9.97
C LEU A 106 14.03 2.39 -11.08
N ASP A 107 14.48 2.31 -12.33
CA ASP A 107 13.61 2.04 -13.48
C ASP A 107 13.01 0.61 -13.39
N SER A 108 13.79 -0.36 -12.90
CA SER A 108 13.31 -1.72 -12.62
C SER A 108 12.18 -1.74 -11.58
N LEU A 109 12.36 -1.04 -10.45
CA LEU A 109 11.31 -0.94 -9.42
C LEU A 109 10.06 -0.23 -9.95
N ALA A 110 10.23 0.89 -10.66
CA ALA A 110 9.11 1.63 -11.25
C ALA A 110 8.28 0.76 -12.23
N SER A 111 8.93 -0.11 -13.01
CA SER A 111 8.24 -1.04 -13.91
C SER A 111 7.36 -2.07 -13.18
N ARG A 112 7.75 -2.44 -11.96
CA ARG A 112 7.07 -3.45 -11.14
C ARG A 112 6.00 -2.87 -10.23
N GLU A 113 5.96 -1.55 -10.05
CA GLU A 113 4.95 -0.85 -9.22
C GLU A 113 3.53 -1.30 -9.59
N LYS A 114 3.24 -1.41 -10.89
CA LYS A 114 1.90 -1.80 -11.36
C LYS A 114 1.51 -3.19 -10.86
N TYR A 115 2.40 -4.17 -10.95
CA TYR A 115 2.16 -5.56 -10.53
C TYR A 115 1.85 -5.64 -9.04
N PHE A 116 2.71 -5.08 -8.19
CA PHE A 116 2.51 -5.12 -6.74
C PHE A 116 1.33 -4.27 -6.29
N SER A 117 1.00 -3.19 -7.01
CA SER A 117 -0.18 -2.38 -6.72
C SER A 117 -1.51 -3.06 -7.05
N SER A 118 -1.49 -4.11 -7.88
CA SER A 118 -2.68 -4.90 -8.26
C SER A 118 -2.86 -6.18 -7.44
N MET A 119 -1.91 -6.52 -6.55
CA MET A 119 -2.05 -7.69 -5.69
C MET A 119 -3.07 -7.45 -4.57
N ASP A 120 -3.65 -8.53 -4.07
CA ASP A 120 -4.62 -8.50 -2.98
C ASP A 120 -4.04 -7.88 -1.70
N LYS A 121 -4.93 -7.19 -0.96
CA LYS A 121 -4.58 -6.47 0.27
C LYS A 121 -4.13 -7.38 1.41
N ASP A 122 -4.44 -8.66 1.34
CA ASP A 122 -4.05 -9.65 2.34
C ASP A 122 -2.61 -10.15 2.13
N SER A 123 -2.01 -9.87 0.97
CA SER A 123 -0.60 -10.13 0.73
C SER A 123 0.27 -9.09 1.44
N LYS A 124 1.33 -9.53 2.13
CA LYS A 124 2.37 -8.63 2.67
C LYS A 124 3.36 -8.17 1.61
N LEU A 125 3.31 -8.74 0.41
CA LEU A 125 4.26 -8.45 -0.67
C LEU A 125 4.18 -7.00 -1.19
N PRO A 126 2.99 -6.37 -1.33
CA PRO A 126 2.86 -4.96 -1.66
C PRO A 126 3.47 -4.02 -0.61
N GLU A 127 3.32 -4.35 0.68
CA GLU A 127 3.92 -3.57 1.77
C GLU A 127 5.46 -3.67 1.74
N LEU A 128 5.99 -4.88 1.56
CA LEU A 128 7.43 -5.11 1.43
C LEU A 128 8.00 -4.44 0.18
N PHE A 129 7.26 -4.41 -0.92
CA PHE A 129 7.63 -3.66 -2.12
C PHE A 129 7.68 -2.16 -1.83
N GLU A 130 6.68 -1.59 -1.15
CA GLU A 130 6.66 -0.17 -0.77
C GLU A 130 7.86 0.20 0.13
N LEU A 131 8.21 -0.66 1.10
CA LEU A 131 9.38 -0.45 1.96
C LEU A 131 10.69 -0.49 1.17
N THR A 132 10.83 -1.48 0.28
CA THR A 132 12.00 -1.65 -0.58
C THR A 132 12.19 -0.44 -1.50
N GLU A 133 11.11 0.01 -2.13
CA GLU A 133 11.11 1.18 -3.00
C GLU A 133 11.46 2.46 -2.24
N ASN A 134 10.88 2.68 -1.06
CA ASN A 134 11.19 3.83 -0.22
C ASN A 134 12.67 3.86 0.20
N GLN A 135 13.24 2.70 0.55
CA GLN A 135 14.65 2.60 0.88
C GLN A 135 15.54 2.86 -0.35
N MET A 136 15.15 2.36 -1.53
CA MET A 136 15.89 2.61 -2.77
C MET A 136 15.89 4.11 -3.14
N ILE A 137 14.75 4.80 -2.98
CA ILE A 137 14.65 6.25 -3.20
C ILE A 137 15.58 7.01 -2.26
N ARG A 138 15.66 6.62 -0.99
CA ARG A 138 16.59 7.22 -0.01
C ARG A 138 18.04 7.01 -0.42
N ASN A 139 18.41 5.79 -0.77
CA ASN A 139 19.76 5.46 -1.23
C ASN A 139 20.14 6.26 -2.48
N ALA A 140 19.23 6.35 -3.45
CA ALA A 140 19.39 7.15 -4.66
C ALA A 140 19.54 8.66 -4.37
N THR A 141 18.78 9.18 -3.40
CA THR A 141 18.88 10.58 -2.95
C THR A 141 20.24 10.85 -2.33
N ASN A 142 20.70 9.98 -1.41
CA ASN A 142 22.01 10.10 -0.77
C ASN A 142 23.15 10.05 -1.79
N VAL A 143 23.04 9.20 -2.80
CA VAL A 143 24.00 9.11 -3.89
C VAL A 143 24.00 10.37 -4.74
N ALA A 144 22.82 10.91 -5.09
CA ALA A 144 22.72 12.15 -5.84
C ALA A 144 23.37 13.31 -5.07
N GLU A 145 23.08 13.45 -3.78
CA GLU A 145 23.66 14.49 -2.92
C GLU A 145 25.17 14.37 -2.79
N TYR A 146 25.68 13.13 -2.63
CA TYR A 146 27.13 12.90 -2.61
C TYR A 146 27.77 13.30 -3.94
N MET A 147 27.19 12.91 -5.08
CA MET A 147 27.71 13.28 -6.40
C MET A 147 27.65 14.81 -6.66
N GLU A 148 26.62 15.50 -6.15
CA GLU A 148 26.47 16.95 -6.24
C GLU A 148 27.54 17.69 -5.42
N THR A 149 27.90 17.17 -4.25
CA THR A 149 28.84 17.79 -3.30
C THR A 149 30.27 17.27 -3.41
N PHE A 150 30.51 16.25 -4.25
CA PHE A 150 31.80 15.61 -4.40
C PHE A 150 32.87 16.59 -4.90
N ASP A 151 33.99 16.67 -4.19
CA ASP A 151 35.14 17.44 -4.64
C ASP A 151 35.88 16.70 -5.76
N TYR A 152 35.55 17.09 -6.99
CA TYR A 152 36.17 16.56 -8.20
C TYR A 152 37.64 16.93 -8.38
N ILE A 153 38.19 17.83 -7.57
CA ILE A 153 39.58 18.29 -7.65
C ILE A 153 40.49 17.40 -6.80
N SER A 154 40.08 17.04 -5.57
CA SER A 154 40.90 16.20 -4.68
C SER A 154 40.79 14.69 -4.96
N GLY A 155 39.78 14.25 -5.72
CA GLY A 155 39.69 12.89 -6.26
C GLY A 155 39.63 11.77 -5.20
N LYS A 156 39.35 12.09 -3.93
CA LYS A 156 39.34 11.11 -2.85
C LYS A 156 38.05 10.30 -2.84
N ASP A 157 38.18 9.11 -3.40
CA ASP A 157 37.40 7.89 -3.22
C ASP A 157 35.89 7.95 -3.54
N SER A 158 35.52 7.31 -4.67
CA SER A 158 34.14 7.03 -5.06
C SER A 158 33.53 5.83 -4.31
N GLY A 159 34.28 5.20 -3.40
CA GLY A 159 33.88 4.01 -2.64
C GLY A 159 32.58 4.16 -1.86
N TYR A 160 32.22 5.37 -1.40
CA TYR A 160 30.93 5.61 -0.75
C TYR A 160 29.74 5.31 -1.69
N VAL A 161 29.78 5.84 -2.92
CA VAL A 161 28.72 5.61 -3.90
C VAL A 161 28.65 4.13 -4.26
N ARG A 162 29.81 3.49 -4.45
CA ARG A 162 29.86 2.06 -4.76
C ARG A 162 29.22 1.21 -3.66
N ARG A 163 29.54 1.48 -2.38
CA ARG A 163 28.91 0.78 -1.25
C ARG A 163 27.39 0.93 -1.24
N ILE A 164 26.87 2.13 -1.49
CA ILE A 164 25.41 2.32 -1.55
C ILE A 164 24.80 1.57 -2.74
N CYS A 165 25.46 1.56 -3.89
CA CYS A 165 25.02 0.76 -5.03
C CYS A 165 24.98 -0.75 -4.69
N ASP A 166 26.01 -1.27 -4.01
CA ASP A 166 26.08 -2.67 -3.61
C ASP A 166 25.01 -3.02 -2.56
N GLU A 167 24.77 -2.15 -1.58
CA GLU A 167 23.70 -2.28 -0.59
C GLU A 167 22.31 -2.27 -1.24
N SER A 168 22.10 -1.35 -2.18
CA SER A 168 20.86 -1.27 -2.98
C SER A 168 20.64 -2.53 -3.81
N GLN A 169 21.69 -3.05 -4.46
CA GLN A 169 21.61 -4.28 -5.23
C GLN A 169 21.24 -5.47 -4.33
N HIS A 170 21.91 -5.60 -3.18
CA HIS A 170 21.64 -6.67 -2.23
C HIS A 170 20.23 -6.59 -1.62
N LEU A 171 19.71 -5.38 -1.40
CA LEU A 171 18.32 -5.17 -1.00
C LEU A 171 17.34 -5.67 -2.08
N LEU A 172 17.60 -5.32 -3.35
CA LEU A 172 16.78 -5.75 -4.47
C LEU A 172 16.82 -7.28 -4.66
N ASP A 173 17.99 -7.90 -4.51
CA ASP A 173 18.17 -9.34 -4.63
C ASP A 173 17.41 -10.09 -3.52
N LYS A 174 17.47 -9.60 -2.27
CA LYS A 174 16.67 -10.13 -1.16
C LYS A 174 15.18 -10.04 -1.44
N PHE A 175 14.72 -8.90 -1.96
CA PHE A 175 13.32 -8.73 -2.32
C PHE A 175 12.91 -9.70 -3.42
N ASN A 176 13.71 -9.84 -4.49
CA ASN A 176 13.45 -10.78 -5.58
C ASN A 176 13.36 -12.22 -5.09
N LYS A 177 14.29 -12.64 -4.22
CA LYS A 177 14.27 -13.97 -3.62
C LYS A 177 13.04 -14.21 -2.76
N LEU A 178 12.58 -13.19 -2.03
CA LEU A 178 11.35 -13.27 -1.25
C LEU A 178 10.12 -13.42 -2.15
N VAL A 179 10.05 -12.68 -3.26
CA VAL A 179 8.99 -12.83 -4.27
C VAL A 179 8.99 -14.26 -4.84
N GLU A 180 10.15 -14.77 -5.24
CA GLU A 180 10.31 -16.13 -5.78
C GLU A 180 9.84 -17.19 -4.79
N LEU A 181 10.30 -17.12 -3.53
CA LEU A 181 9.87 -18.06 -2.48
C LEU A 181 8.37 -18.01 -2.20
N THR A 182 7.76 -16.83 -2.31
CA THR A 182 6.31 -16.68 -2.11
C THR A 182 5.53 -17.37 -3.23
N VAL A 183 5.99 -17.23 -4.48
CA VAL A 183 5.39 -17.92 -5.64
C VAL A 183 5.59 -19.42 -5.51
N THR A 184 6.80 -19.88 -5.19
CA THR A 184 7.07 -21.32 -5.00
C THR A 184 6.22 -21.92 -3.89
N TYR A 185 6.00 -21.19 -2.79
CA TYR A 185 5.13 -21.65 -1.71
C TYR A 185 3.66 -21.75 -2.16
N ASP A 186 3.16 -20.80 -2.94
CA ASP A 186 1.79 -20.86 -3.48
C ASP A 186 1.61 -22.04 -4.44
N ASP A 187 2.59 -22.29 -5.31
CA ASP A 187 2.57 -23.41 -6.26
C ASP A 187 2.68 -24.77 -5.53
N THR A 188 3.62 -24.91 -4.59
CA THR A 188 3.80 -26.16 -3.84
C THR A 188 2.67 -26.45 -2.86
N SER A 189 2.07 -25.43 -2.24
CA SER A 189 0.87 -25.62 -1.41
C SER A 189 -0.34 -26.13 -2.21
N ARG A 190 -0.42 -25.80 -3.50
CA ARG A 190 -1.48 -26.32 -4.39
C ARG A 190 -1.24 -27.77 -4.80
N ASP A 191 0.01 -28.15 -5.01
CA ASP A 191 0.37 -29.52 -5.41
C ASP A 191 0.24 -30.54 -4.27
N TYR A 192 0.54 -30.15 -3.03
CA TYR A 192 0.50 -31.07 -1.88
C TYR A 192 -0.89 -31.35 -1.29
N ASP A 193 -1.93 -30.55 -1.59
CA ASP A 193 -3.14 -30.53 -0.75
C ASP A 193 -4.46 -30.94 -1.44
N THR A 194 -4.43 -31.49 -2.65
CA THR A 194 -5.69 -31.97 -3.28
C THR A 194 -5.58 -33.35 -3.90
N ARG A 195 -4.65 -33.60 -4.82
CA ARG A 195 -4.57 -34.90 -5.50
C ARG A 195 -4.20 -36.07 -4.59
N GLU A 196 -3.19 -35.91 -3.75
CA GLU A 196 -2.76 -36.98 -2.83
C GLU A 196 -3.84 -37.26 -1.76
N ILE A 197 -4.54 -36.21 -1.31
CA ILE A 197 -5.65 -36.34 -0.37
C ILE A 197 -6.86 -37.00 -1.05
N ASP A 198 -7.18 -36.63 -2.28
CA ASP A 198 -8.27 -37.23 -3.06
C ASP A 198 -7.99 -38.72 -3.34
N ASP A 199 -6.76 -39.08 -3.72
CA ASP A 199 -6.34 -40.47 -3.93
C ASP A 199 -6.44 -41.29 -2.63
N MET A 200 -6.08 -40.70 -1.48
CA MET A 200 -6.24 -41.33 -0.17
C MET A 200 -7.70 -41.49 0.24
N ILE A 201 -8.56 -40.50 -0.06
CA ILE A 201 -10.01 -40.58 0.18
C ILE A 201 -10.61 -41.69 -0.69
N GLU A 202 -10.27 -41.72 -1.98
CA GLU A 202 -10.76 -42.75 -2.91
C GLU A 202 -10.34 -44.16 -2.46
N ALA A 203 -9.09 -44.33 -2.02
CA ALA A 203 -8.61 -45.60 -1.47
C ALA A 203 -9.37 -46.01 -0.19
N LEU A 204 -9.68 -45.06 0.70
CA LEU A 204 -10.46 -45.32 1.91
C LEU A 204 -11.95 -45.62 1.60
N GLU A 205 -12.53 -44.98 0.58
CA GLU A 205 -13.89 -45.26 0.13
C GLU A 205 -14.01 -46.63 -0.54
N LEU A 206 -13.05 -47.01 -1.37
CA LEU A 206 -12.95 -48.35 -1.94
C LEU A 206 -12.82 -49.42 -0.85
N MET A 207 -12.03 -49.17 0.19
CA MET A 207 -11.88 -50.07 1.33
C MET A 207 -13.15 -50.20 2.16
N ARG A 208 -13.86 -49.08 2.39
CA ARG A 208 -15.18 -49.07 3.06
C ARG A 208 -16.22 -49.87 2.28
N ASN A 209 -16.24 -49.72 0.95
CA ASN A 209 -17.25 -50.36 0.10
C ASN A 209 -16.96 -51.85 -0.11
N SER A 210 -15.69 -52.24 -0.21
CA SER A 210 -15.27 -53.65 -0.27
C SER A 210 -15.45 -54.39 1.07
N GLY A 211 -15.21 -53.71 2.20
CA GLY A 211 -15.44 -54.27 3.54
C GLY A 211 -16.91 -54.56 3.86
N LYS A 212 -17.85 -53.82 3.26
CA LYS A 212 -19.30 -54.08 3.40
C LYS A 212 -19.81 -55.27 2.58
N GLY A 213 -19.10 -55.66 1.52
CA GLY A 213 -19.44 -56.84 0.71
C GLY A 213 -18.92 -58.16 1.28
N ALA A 214 -17.89 -58.13 2.13
CA ALA A 214 -17.27 -59.32 2.72
C ALA A 214 -17.95 -59.83 4.01
N LEU A 215 -18.84 -59.04 4.61
CA LEU A 215 -19.59 -59.39 5.83
C LEU A 215 -21.09 -59.59 5.60
N GLY A 216 -21.53 -59.61 4.34
CA GLY A 216 -22.91 -59.86 3.92
C GLY A 216 -23.03 -61.13 3.07
N SER A 217 -22.60 -62.27 3.63
CA SER A 217 -23.13 -63.59 3.29
C SER A 217 -24.36 -63.88 4.12
#